data_AF-A0A6L7CL88-F1
#
_entry.id   AF-A0A6L7CL88-F1
#
_cell.length_a   1.000
_cell.length_b   1.000
_cell.length_c   1.000
_cell.angle_alpha   90.00
_cell.angle_beta   90.00
_cell.angle_gamma   90.00
#
_symmetry.space_group_name_H-M   'P 1'
#
loop_
_entity.id
_entity.type
_entity.pdbx_description
1 polymer ?
#
loop_
_entity_poly.entity_id
_entity_poly.type
_entity_poly.pdbx_seq_one_letter_code
_entity_poly.pdbx_strand_id
1 'polypeptide(L)'
;YMVKQVAARSGYQLQLDGPLRWHVWPQLSILSGRMSLTAQGASQPLVRADNMRLDVALLPLLSHQLSVKQVMLKGAVIQLTPQTEAVRSEDAPVAPRDNTLPDLSDDRGWSFDISSLKVADSVLVFQHEDDEQVTIRNIRLQMEQDPQHRGSFEFSGRVNRDQRDLTISLNGTVDASDYPHDLTAAIEQINWQLQGADLPKQGIQGQGSFQAQWQESHKRLSFNQISLTANDSTLSGQAQVTLTEKPEWQLRLQFPQLNLDNLIPLNETANGENGAAQQGQSQSTLPRPVISSRIDEPAYQGLQGFTADILLQVSNVRWRGMNFTDVATQMTNKSGLLEITQLQGKLNGGQVSLPG
;
A
#
# COMPACT_ATOMS: atom_id res chain seq x y z
N TYR A 1 -30.16 -13.39 -11.60
CA TYR A 1 -29.22 -13.87 -12.63
C TYR A 1 -27.80 -13.31 -12.39
N MET A 2 -27.58 -12.00 -12.38
CA MET A 2 -26.28 -11.35 -12.08
C MET A 2 -25.57 -11.88 -10.81
N VAL A 3 -26.27 -11.97 -9.67
CA VAL A 3 -25.73 -12.54 -8.43
C VAL A 3 -25.15 -13.95 -8.60
N LYS A 4 -25.85 -14.82 -9.35
CA LYS A 4 -25.39 -16.19 -9.63
C LYS A 4 -24.14 -16.20 -10.51
N GLN A 5 -24.03 -15.26 -11.46
CA GLN A 5 -22.87 -15.13 -12.33
C GLN A 5 -21.62 -14.63 -11.58
N VAL A 6 -21.79 -13.69 -10.64
CA VAL A 6 -20.69 -13.24 -9.77
C VAL A 6 -20.14 -14.40 -8.96
N ALA A 7 -21.01 -15.18 -8.32
CA ALA A 7 -20.61 -16.36 -7.56
C ALA A 7 -19.90 -17.40 -8.45
N ALA A 8 -20.45 -17.70 -9.62
CA ALA A 8 -19.89 -18.72 -10.51
C ALA A 8 -18.50 -18.38 -11.07
N ARG A 9 -18.18 -17.09 -11.27
CA ARG A 9 -16.93 -16.66 -11.93
C ARG A 9 -15.85 -16.15 -10.99
N SER A 10 -16.24 -15.47 -9.91
CA SER A 10 -15.29 -14.87 -8.98
C SER A 10 -15.07 -15.74 -7.73
N GLY A 11 -15.96 -16.71 -7.46
CA GLY A 11 -16.01 -17.40 -6.18
C GLY A 11 -16.60 -16.57 -5.04
N TYR A 12 -17.04 -15.34 -5.31
CA TYR A 12 -17.65 -14.46 -4.30
C TYR A 12 -19.17 -14.45 -4.36
N GLN A 13 -19.79 -14.53 -3.19
CA GLN A 13 -21.23 -14.40 -3.05
C GLN A 13 -21.62 -12.92 -2.95
N LEU A 14 -22.33 -12.43 -3.97
CA LEU A 14 -22.90 -11.09 -3.99
C LEU A 14 -24.31 -11.09 -3.38
N GLN A 15 -24.52 -10.29 -2.35
CA GLN A 15 -25.84 -10.00 -1.80
C GLN A 15 -26.19 -8.53 -2.03
N LEU A 16 -27.41 -8.27 -2.49
CA LEU A 16 -27.96 -6.94 -2.71
C LEU A 16 -29.19 -6.79 -1.82
N ASP A 17 -29.17 -5.82 -0.90
CA ASP A 17 -30.25 -5.57 0.05
C ASP A 17 -31.12 -4.39 -0.40
N GLY A 18 -32.43 -4.61 -0.38
CA GLY A 18 -33.43 -3.59 -0.70
C GLY A 18 -33.81 -3.53 -2.19
N PRO A 19 -34.70 -2.61 -2.56
CA PRO A 19 -35.20 -2.52 -3.92
C PRO A 19 -34.14 -2.00 -4.89
N LEU A 20 -34.00 -2.69 -6.03
CA LEU A 20 -33.17 -2.22 -7.13
C LEU A 20 -33.90 -1.12 -7.91
N ARG A 21 -33.21 -0.01 -8.13
CA ARG A 21 -33.68 1.05 -9.02
C ARG A 21 -32.89 0.97 -10.31
N TRP A 22 -33.54 1.17 -11.44
CA TRP A 22 -32.87 1.18 -12.72
C TRP A 22 -33.37 2.35 -13.55
N HIS A 23 -32.47 2.91 -14.34
CA HIS A 23 -32.80 3.88 -15.37
C HIS A 23 -32.21 3.43 -16.70
N VAL A 24 -32.93 3.70 -17.77
CA VAL A 24 -32.54 3.35 -19.13
C VAL A 24 -32.51 4.64 -19.91
N TRP A 25 -31.35 4.96 -20.49
CA TRP A 25 -31.01 6.13 -21.31
C TRP A 25 -30.08 7.12 -20.61
N PRO A 26 -28.92 7.47 -21.22
CA PRO A 26 -28.37 6.92 -22.47
C PRO A 26 -27.79 5.49 -22.32
N GLN A 27 -27.68 4.98 -21.09
CA GLN A 27 -27.23 3.61 -20.77
C GLN A 27 -28.15 2.97 -19.73
N LEU A 28 -28.04 1.65 -19.52
CA LEU A 28 -28.72 0.97 -18.41
C LEU A 28 -27.87 1.15 -17.16
N SER A 29 -28.43 1.80 -16.14
CA SER A 29 -27.79 1.86 -14.82
C SER A 29 -28.64 1.16 -13.80
N ILE A 30 -28.02 0.28 -13.04
CA ILE A 30 -28.62 -0.47 -11.93
C ILE A 30 -28.08 0.13 -10.64
N LEU A 31 -28.96 0.69 -9.83
CA LEU A 31 -28.66 1.25 -8.53
C LEU A 31 -29.17 0.30 -7.46
N SER A 32 -28.26 -0.10 -6.58
CA SER A 32 -28.56 -0.86 -5.37
C SER A 32 -28.29 0.00 -4.15
N GLY A 33 -29.07 -0.24 -3.09
CA GLY A 33 -28.73 0.21 -1.75
C GLY A 33 -27.57 -0.62 -1.19
N ARG A 34 -27.72 -1.10 0.04
CA ARG A 34 -26.68 -1.88 0.71
C ARG A 34 -26.33 -3.14 -0.08
N MET A 35 -25.05 -3.45 -0.15
CA MET A 35 -24.56 -4.69 -0.75
C MET A 35 -23.44 -5.28 0.07
N SER A 36 -23.25 -6.59 -0.08
CA SER A 36 -22.10 -7.28 0.47
C SER A 36 -21.52 -8.28 -0.53
N LEU A 37 -20.21 -8.44 -0.49
CA LEU A 37 -19.45 -9.42 -1.25
C LEU A 37 -18.68 -10.30 -0.27
N THR A 38 -19.00 -11.60 -0.25
CA THR A 38 -18.41 -12.56 0.69
C THR A 38 -17.58 -13.58 -0.07
N ALA A 39 -16.34 -13.79 0.32
CA ALA A 39 -15.54 -14.87 -0.23
C ALA A 39 -16.14 -16.23 0.14
N GLN A 40 -15.93 -17.26 -0.70
CA GLN A 40 -16.44 -18.59 -0.40
C GLN A 40 -15.89 -19.11 0.93
N GLY A 41 -16.79 -19.54 1.83
CA GLY A 41 -16.44 -20.09 3.14
C GLY A 41 -16.01 -19.05 4.19
N ALA A 42 -15.87 -17.77 3.83
CA ALA A 42 -15.53 -16.72 4.79
C ALA A 42 -16.64 -16.48 5.81
N SER A 43 -16.24 -16.18 7.05
CA SER A 43 -17.17 -15.88 8.15
C SER A 43 -17.74 -14.45 8.10
N GLN A 44 -17.02 -13.54 7.42
CA GLN A 44 -17.43 -12.16 7.22
C GLN A 44 -17.29 -11.75 5.74
N PRO A 45 -18.13 -10.82 5.24
CA PRO A 45 -17.99 -10.30 3.89
C PRO A 45 -16.75 -9.40 3.76
N LEU A 46 -16.02 -9.61 2.68
CA LEU A 46 -14.84 -8.84 2.25
C LEU A 46 -15.21 -7.38 1.96
N VAL A 47 -16.33 -7.16 1.28
CA VAL A 47 -16.81 -5.81 0.95
C VAL A 47 -18.24 -5.66 1.45
N ARG A 48 -18.51 -4.54 2.12
CA ARG A 48 -19.87 -4.02 2.31
C ARG A 48 -19.92 -2.62 1.71
N ALA A 49 -21.00 -2.21 1.08
CA ALA A 49 -21.15 -0.83 0.62
C ALA A 49 -22.58 -0.33 0.83
N ASP A 50 -22.73 0.95 1.14
CA ASP A 50 -24.04 1.58 1.35
C ASP A 50 -24.80 1.74 0.04
N ASN A 51 -24.07 2.04 -1.03
CA ASN A 51 -24.64 2.24 -2.36
C ASN A 51 -23.72 1.65 -3.41
N MET A 52 -24.33 1.00 -4.39
CA MET A 52 -23.67 0.52 -5.59
C MET A 52 -24.41 1.03 -6.82
N ARG A 53 -23.67 1.49 -7.82
CA ARG A 53 -24.18 1.73 -9.16
C ARG A 53 -23.37 0.93 -10.17
N LEU A 54 -24.09 0.23 -11.02
CA LEU A 54 -23.55 -0.56 -12.11
C LEU A 54 -24.07 0.00 -13.44
N ASP A 55 -23.18 0.54 -14.26
CA ASP A 55 -23.51 1.03 -15.59
C ASP A 55 -23.16 -0.03 -16.62
N VAL A 56 -24.14 -0.36 -17.47
CA VAL A 56 -24.07 -1.47 -18.42
C VAL A 56 -24.39 -0.97 -19.83
N ALA A 57 -23.64 -1.47 -20.82
CA ALA A 57 -23.90 -1.18 -22.22
C ALA A 57 -25.24 -1.80 -22.67
N LEU A 58 -26.04 -1.07 -23.46
CA LEU A 58 -27.36 -1.54 -23.92
C LEU A 58 -27.28 -2.53 -25.08
N LEU A 59 -26.45 -2.27 -26.09
CA LEU A 59 -26.39 -3.11 -27.30
C LEU A 59 -26.02 -4.58 -27.02
N PRO A 60 -25.02 -4.89 -26.19
CA PRO A 60 -24.66 -6.28 -25.90
C PRO A 60 -25.77 -7.05 -25.19
N LEU A 61 -26.65 -6.38 -24.44
CA LEU A 61 -27.77 -7.04 -23.74
C LEU A 61 -28.76 -7.70 -24.69
N LEU A 62 -28.91 -7.21 -25.93
CA LEU A 62 -29.75 -7.84 -26.96
C LEU A 62 -29.24 -9.25 -27.31
N SER A 63 -27.94 -9.48 -27.21
CA SER A 63 -27.27 -10.77 -27.41
C SER A 63 -27.06 -11.52 -26.09
N HIS A 64 -27.80 -11.16 -25.03
CA HIS A 64 -27.63 -11.67 -23.67
C HIS A 64 -26.25 -11.41 -23.05
N GLN A 65 -25.52 -10.42 -23.57
CA GLN A 65 -24.20 -10.04 -23.09
C GLN A 65 -24.23 -8.92 -22.06
N LEU A 66 -23.77 -9.18 -20.84
CA LEU A 66 -23.48 -8.13 -19.87
C LEU A 66 -22.09 -7.57 -20.14
N SER A 67 -22.03 -6.27 -20.42
CA SER A 67 -20.79 -5.50 -20.51
C SER A 67 -20.86 -4.34 -19.51
N VAL A 68 -20.08 -4.46 -18.44
CA VAL A 68 -20.05 -3.50 -17.33
C VAL A 68 -19.12 -2.35 -17.69
N LYS A 69 -19.67 -1.16 -17.91
CA LYS A 69 -18.87 0.03 -18.22
C LYS A 69 -18.29 0.67 -16.97
N GLN A 70 -19.10 0.79 -15.92
CA GLN A 70 -18.67 1.46 -14.70
C GLN A 70 -19.25 0.75 -13.49
N VAL A 71 -18.40 0.54 -12.49
CA VAL A 71 -18.80 0.16 -11.13
C VAL A 71 -18.52 1.36 -10.23
N MET A 72 -19.54 1.82 -9.52
CA MET A 72 -19.39 2.85 -8.49
C MET A 72 -19.82 2.27 -7.15
N LEU A 73 -18.94 2.39 -6.16
CA LEU A 73 -19.19 2.04 -4.76
C LEU A 73 -19.04 3.30 -3.91
N LYS A 74 -20.02 3.56 -3.05
CA LYS A 74 -19.97 4.66 -2.08
C LYS A 74 -20.17 4.13 -0.67
N GLY A 75 -19.37 4.61 0.28
CA GLY A 75 -19.42 4.16 1.66
C GLY A 75 -19.02 2.69 1.78
N ALA A 76 -18.04 2.25 0.99
CA ALA A 76 -17.58 0.87 1.05
C ALA A 76 -16.71 0.66 2.29
N VAL A 77 -16.95 -0.43 3.01
CA VAL A 77 -16.08 -0.98 4.04
C VAL A 77 -15.46 -2.24 3.46
N ILE A 78 -14.18 -2.15 3.12
CA ILE A 78 -13.37 -3.24 2.59
C ILE A 78 -12.56 -3.80 3.77
N GLN A 79 -12.64 -5.10 3.99
CA GLN A 79 -11.98 -5.79 5.11
C GLN A 79 -11.04 -6.84 4.53
N LEU A 80 -9.74 -6.59 4.62
CA LEU A 80 -8.68 -7.55 4.30
C LEU A 80 -8.17 -8.12 5.62
N THR A 81 -8.89 -9.09 6.14
CA THR A 81 -8.65 -9.73 7.45
C THR A 81 -8.76 -11.24 7.33
N PRO A 82 -8.17 -12.05 8.23
CA PRO A 82 -8.29 -13.50 8.17
C PRO A 82 -9.75 -14.01 8.12
N GLN A 83 -10.69 -13.28 8.75
CA GLN A 83 -12.11 -13.66 8.80
C GLN A 83 -12.85 -13.49 7.47
N THR A 84 -12.26 -12.72 6.55
CA THR A 84 -12.80 -12.40 5.22
C THR A 84 -12.15 -13.19 4.08
N GLU A 85 -11.08 -13.93 4.37
CA GLU A 85 -10.39 -14.77 3.39
C GLU A 85 -11.24 -15.97 2.99
N ALA A 86 -11.07 -16.43 1.75
CA ALA A 86 -11.75 -17.62 1.28
C ALA A 86 -11.26 -18.85 2.06
N VAL A 87 -12.17 -19.60 2.67
CA VAL A 87 -11.83 -20.84 3.37
C VAL A 87 -11.78 -21.97 2.35
N ARG A 88 -10.60 -22.55 2.16
CA ARG A 88 -10.45 -23.80 1.40
C ARG A 88 -10.99 -24.95 2.24
N SER A 89 -11.85 -25.80 1.67
CA SER A 89 -12.27 -27.04 2.32
C SER A 89 -11.08 -27.99 2.44
N GLU A 90 -10.98 -28.72 3.55
CA GLU A 90 -9.87 -29.64 3.87
C GLU A 90 -9.68 -30.74 2.80
N ASP A 91 -10.76 -31.14 2.12
CA ASP A 91 -10.78 -32.12 1.02
C ASP A 91 -10.72 -31.49 -0.40
N ALA A 92 -10.45 -30.18 -0.51
CA ALA A 92 -10.34 -29.55 -1.83
C ALA A 92 -9.10 -30.09 -2.56
N PRO A 93 -9.21 -30.51 -3.84
CA PRO A 93 -8.05 -30.85 -4.64
C PRO A 93 -7.03 -29.71 -4.61
N VAL A 94 -5.78 -30.02 -4.25
CA VAL A 94 -4.68 -29.06 -4.38
C VAL A 94 -4.40 -28.92 -5.87
N ALA A 95 -4.94 -27.87 -6.48
CA ALA A 95 -4.56 -27.52 -7.85
C ALA A 95 -3.02 -27.34 -7.89
N PRO A 96 -2.33 -27.77 -8.96
CA PRO A 96 -0.99 -27.30 -9.25
C PRO A 96 -0.97 -25.77 -9.10
N ARG A 97 0.15 -25.17 -8.67
CA ARG A 97 0.29 -23.75 -8.29
C ARG A 97 0.04 -22.73 -9.44
N ASP A 98 -0.69 -23.11 -10.47
CA ASP A 98 -1.19 -22.23 -11.50
C ASP A 98 -2.47 -21.52 -11.05
N ASN A 99 -2.53 -20.27 -11.48
CA ASN A 99 -3.49 -19.22 -11.16
C ASN A 99 -4.96 -19.69 -11.06
N THR A 100 -5.66 -19.24 -10.00
CA THR A 100 -7.08 -19.51 -9.72
C THR A 100 -8.04 -18.50 -10.36
N LEU A 101 -7.58 -17.62 -11.24
CA LEU A 101 -8.49 -16.90 -12.12
C LEU A 101 -8.78 -17.77 -13.33
N PRO A 102 -10.05 -17.90 -13.75
CA PRO A 102 -10.41 -18.77 -14.85
C PRO A 102 -9.69 -18.33 -16.13
N ASP A 103 -8.85 -19.22 -16.65
CA ASP A 103 -8.33 -19.16 -18.01
C ASP A 103 -9.53 -19.06 -18.97
N LEU A 104 -9.67 -17.92 -19.64
CA LEU A 104 -10.82 -17.63 -20.48
C LEU A 104 -10.69 -18.39 -21.80
N SER A 105 -11.36 -19.53 -21.87
CA SER A 105 -11.84 -20.07 -23.16
C SER A 105 -13.37 -20.21 -23.15
N ASP A 106 -13.95 -19.77 -24.26
CA ASP A 106 -15.33 -19.89 -24.73
C ASP A 106 -16.42 -18.92 -24.22
N ASP A 107 -16.55 -17.82 -24.95
CA ASP A 107 -17.66 -17.56 -25.90
C ASP A 107 -19.11 -17.85 -25.43
N ARG A 108 -19.39 -17.65 -24.13
CA ARG A 108 -20.75 -17.66 -23.59
C ARG A 108 -21.06 -16.38 -22.82
N GLY A 109 -21.31 -15.32 -23.61
CA GLY A 109 -22.26 -14.27 -23.30
C GLY A 109 -21.99 -13.34 -22.11
N TRP A 110 -20.84 -13.38 -21.43
CA TRP A 110 -20.52 -12.38 -20.38
C TRP A 110 -19.02 -12.08 -20.44
N SER A 111 -18.65 -10.82 -20.69
CA SER A 111 -17.28 -10.31 -20.60
C SER A 111 -17.20 -9.37 -19.40
N PHE A 112 -16.46 -9.78 -18.37
CA PHE A 112 -16.21 -8.94 -17.19
C PHE A 112 -15.01 -8.04 -17.48
N ASP A 113 -15.25 -7.03 -18.31
CA ASP A 113 -14.28 -5.99 -18.63
C ASP A 113 -14.78 -4.71 -17.98
N ILE A 114 -14.35 -4.46 -16.73
CA ILE A 114 -14.71 -3.24 -16.01
C ILE A 114 -13.86 -2.11 -16.57
N SER A 115 -14.43 -1.32 -17.47
CA SER A 115 -13.71 -0.17 -18.05
C SER A 115 -13.53 1.00 -17.07
N SER A 116 -14.31 1.05 -15.98
CA SER A 116 -14.14 2.09 -14.96
C SER A 116 -14.60 1.64 -13.57
N LEU A 117 -13.78 1.94 -12.57
CA LEU A 117 -14.09 1.73 -11.16
C LEU A 117 -14.02 3.06 -10.41
N LYS A 118 -15.08 3.37 -9.66
CA LYS A 118 -15.15 4.53 -8.77
C LYS A 118 -15.47 4.09 -7.36
N VAL A 119 -14.61 4.43 -6.42
CA VAL A 119 -14.81 4.21 -4.99
C VAL A 119 -14.80 5.56 -4.31
N ALA A 120 -15.81 5.85 -3.49
CA ALA A 120 -15.94 7.13 -2.80
C ALA A 120 -16.28 6.95 -1.33
N ASP A 121 -15.70 7.80 -0.49
CA ASP A 121 -15.96 7.91 0.95
C ASP A 121 -15.87 6.53 1.65
N SER A 122 -14.85 5.75 1.29
CA SER A 122 -14.72 4.36 1.69
C SER A 122 -13.61 4.14 2.72
N VAL A 123 -13.63 2.98 3.35
CA VAL A 123 -12.70 2.55 4.39
C VAL A 123 -12.13 1.19 4.03
N LEU A 124 -10.83 1.03 4.16
CA LEU A 124 -10.14 -0.26 4.12
C LEU A 124 -9.62 -0.57 5.52
N VAL A 125 -9.95 -1.75 6.02
CA VAL A 125 -9.37 -2.33 7.24
C VAL A 125 -8.49 -3.48 6.79
N PHE A 126 -7.20 -3.41 7.12
CA PHE A 126 -6.22 -4.43 6.81
C PHE A 126 -5.68 -5.05 8.11
N GLN A 127 -5.59 -6.37 8.14
CA GLN A 127 -4.99 -7.14 9.21
C GLN A 127 -4.34 -8.39 8.60
N HIS A 128 -3.07 -8.62 8.91
CA HIS A 128 -2.39 -9.87 8.56
C HIS A 128 -2.31 -10.75 9.80
N GLU A 129 -2.85 -11.97 9.72
CA GLU A 129 -2.86 -12.92 10.85
C GLU A 129 -3.31 -12.26 12.18
N ASP A 130 -2.45 -12.28 13.20
CA ASP A 130 -2.69 -11.72 14.52
C ASP A 130 -2.12 -10.31 14.71
N ASP A 131 -1.72 -9.63 13.64
CA ASP A 131 -1.16 -8.27 13.68
C ASP A 131 -2.20 -7.21 14.06
N GLU A 132 -1.72 -6.02 14.42
CA GLU A 132 -2.58 -4.85 14.63
C GLU A 132 -3.31 -4.43 13.34
N GLN A 133 -4.59 -4.09 13.48
CA GLN A 133 -5.41 -3.61 12.37
C GLN A 133 -4.97 -2.22 11.91
N VAL A 134 -4.73 -2.07 10.61
CA VAL A 134 -4.48 -0.79 9.95
C VAL A 134 -5.74 -0.35 9.23
N THR A 135 -6.23 0.86 9.54
CA THR A 135 -7.40 1.43 8.86
C THR A 135 -7.01 2.59 7.97
N ILE A 136 -7.36 2.49 6.69
CA ILE A 136 -7.30 3.58 5.71
C ILE A 136 -8.73 4.12 5.52
N ARG A 137 -8.92 5.41 5.77
CA ARG A 137 -10.20 6.11 5.68
C ARG A 137 -10.21 7.08 4.51
N ASN A 138 -11.41 7.58 4.19
CA ASN A 138 -11.65 8.59 3.16
C ASN A 138 -11.08 8.18 1.79
N ILE A 139 -11.16 6.88 1.48
CA ILE A 139 -10.66 6.33 0.23
C ILE A 139 -11.49 6.91 -0.91
N ARG A 140 -10.78 7.52 -1.85
CA ARG A 140 -11.28 7.83 -3.18
C ARG A 140 -10.39 7.12 -4.19
N LEU A 141 -11.02 6.38 -5.09
CA LEU A 141 -10.36 5.74 -6.22
C LEU A 141 -11.18 6.07 -7.46
N GLN A 142 -10.52 6.55 -8.49
CA GLN A 142 -11.05 6.57 -9.85
C GLN A 142 -10.08 5.80 -10.72
N MET A 143 -10.59 4.84 -11.49
CA MET A 143 -9.81 4.04 -12.40
C MET A 143 -10.58 3.97 -13.72
N GLU A 144 -9.85 4.08 -14.82
CA GLU A 144 -10.36 3.93 -16.18
C GLU A 144 -9.41 3.04 -16.97
N GLN A 145 -9.94 2.17 -17.81
CA GLN A 145 -9.18 1.15 -18.53
C GLN A 145 -9.71 0.95 -19.95
N ASP A 146 -8.81 0.70 -20.88
CA ASP A 146 -9.08 0.33 -22.27
C ASP A 146 -9.36 -1.19 -22.41
N PRO A 147 -9.84 -1.65 -23.58
CA PRO A 147 -10.06 -3.08 -23.83
C PRO A 147 -8.79 -3.95 -23.85
N GLN A 148 -7.60 -3.34 -23.84
CA GLN A 148 -6.31 -4.02 -23.72
C GLN A 148 -5.84 -4.10 -22.27
N HIS A 149 -6.68 -3.74 -21.30
CA HIS A 149 -6.35 -3.69 -19.88
C HIS A 149 -5.29 -2.66 -19.48
N ARG A 150 -5.16 -1.59 -20.24
CA ARG A 150 -4.30 -0.45 -19.91
C ARG A 150 -5.14 0.73 -19.47
N GLY A 151 -4.70 1.42 -18.43
CA GLY A 151 -5.54 2.39 -17.77
C GLY A 151 -4.80 3.48 -17.03
N SER A 152 -5.58 4.38 -16.47
CA SER A 152 -5.13 5.38 -15.52
C SER A 152 -5.90 5.25 -14.21
N PHE A 153 -5.30 5.74 -13.14
CA PHE A 153 -5.93 5.75 -11.84
C PHE A 153 -5.55 7.00 -11.05
N GLU A 154 -6.47 7.42 -10.19
CA GLU A 154 -6.29 8.43 -9.16
C GLU A 154 -6.76 7.85 -7.84
N PHE A 155 -5.90 7.93 -6.83
CA PHE A 155 -6.17 7.43 -5.49
C PHE A 155 -5.90 8.50 -4.45
N SER A 156 -6.72 8.57 -3.41
CA SER A 156 -6.39 9.28 -2.18
C SER A 156 -6.94 8.55 -0.97
N GLY A 157 -6.27 8.72 0.17
CA GLY A 157 -6.67 8.11 1.42
C GLY A 157 -5.94 8.73 2.62
N ARG A 158 -6.41 8.35 3.82
CA ARG A 158 -5.86 8.82 5.08
C ARG A 158 -5.71 7.66 6.06
N VAL A 159 -4.53 7.50 6.63
CA VAL A 159 -4.24 6.52 7.69
C VAL A 159 -4.04 7.26 8.99
N ASN A 160 -4.69 6.79 10.04
CA ASN A 160 -4.46 7.28 11.39
C ASN A 160 -4.03 6.12 12.29
N ARG A 161 -2.83 6.21 12.87
CA ARG A 161 -2.26 5.19 13.77
C ARG A 161 -1.35 5.86 14.79
N ASP A 162 -1.43 5.48 16.05
CA ASP A 162 -0.55 5.97 17.13
C ASP A 162 -0.48 7.51 17.26
N GLN A 163 -1.63 8.20 17.14
CA GLN A 163 -1.69 9.66 17.08
C GLN A 163 -0.89 10.27 15.90
N ARG A 164 -0.59 9.49 14.86
CA ARG A 164 0.00 9.94 13.61
C ARG A 164 -1.02 9.85 12.50
N ASP A 165 -0.95 10.83 11.62
CA ASP A 165 -1.88 11.04 10.54
C ASP A 165 -1.11 11.13 9.22
N LEU A 166 -1.32 10.14 8.37
CA LEU A 166 -0.75 10.08 7.03
C LEU A 166 -1.86 10.35 6.02
N THR A 167 -1.75 11.44 5.27
CA THR A 167 -2.54 11.67 4.06
C THR A 167 -1.70 11.32 2.84
N ILE A 168 -2.29 10.59 1.89
CA ILE A 168 -1.63 10.19 0.65
C ILE A 168 -2.59 10.43 -0.52
N SER A 169 -2.05 10.93 -1.63
CA SER A 169 -2.72 10.98 -2.92
C SER A 169 -1.74 10.59 -4.00
N LEU A 170 -2.17 9.80 -4.98
CA LEU A 170 -1.34 9.40 -6.09
C LEU A 170 -2.16 9.27 -7.37
N ASN A 171 -1.51 9.51 -8.50
CA ASN A 171 -2.06 9.25 -9.82
C ASN A 171 -1.01 8.55 -10.68
N GLY A 172 -1.47 7.86 -11.71
CA GLY A 172 -0.59 7.15 -12.61
C GLY A 172 -1.33 6.31 -13.63
N THR A 173 -0.55 5.48 -14.32
CA THR A 173 -1.02 4.52 -15.31
C THR A 173 -0.76 3.10 -14.84
N VAL A 174 -1.54 2.17 -15.37
CA VAL A 174 -1.41 0.73 -15.12
C VAL A 174 -1.50 -0.01 -16.45
N ASP A 175 -0.61 -0.98 -16.64
CA ASP A 175 -0.69 -1.95 -17.73
C ASP A 175 -0.92 -3.34 -17.12
N ALA A 176 -2.15 -3.82 -17.26
CA ALA A 176 -2.60 -5.14 -16.83
C ALA A 176 -2.88 -6.06 -18.03
N SER A 177 -2.32 -5.75 -19.21
CA SER A 177 -2.57 -6.51 -20.45
C SER A 177 -2.13 -7.98 -20.38
N ASP A 178 -1.13 -8.28 -19.56
CA ASP A 178 -0.60 -9.64 -19.31
C ASP A 178 -0.90 -10.14 -17.89
N TYR A 179 -1.89 -9.54 -17.21
CA TYR A 179 -2.30 -10.00 -15.89
C TYR A 179 -2.87 -11.44 -15.99
N PRO A 180 -2.47 -12.38 -15.11
CA PRO A 180 -1.74 -12.20 -13.84
C PRO A 180 -0.22 -12.19 -13.92
N HIS A 181 0.38 -12.50 -15.08
CA HIS A 181 1.80 -12.84 -15.20
C HIS A 181 2.68 -11.63 -14.96
N ASP A 182 2.30 -10.50 -15.55
CA ASP A 182 2.95 -9.21 -15.37
C ASP A 182 1.90 -8.11 -15.12
N LEU A 183 2.21 -7.22 -14.19
CA LEU A 183 1.41 -6.02 -13.93
C LEU A 183 2.36 -4.88 -13.68
N THR A 184 2.32 -3.86 -14.55
CA THR A 184 3.13 -2.65 -14.37
C THR A 184 2.27 -1.46 -13.99
N ALA A 185 2.82 -0.57 -13.17
CA ALA A 185 2.19 0.70 -12.83
C ALA A 185 3.25 1.81 -12.85
N ALA A 186 2.97 2.91 -13.55
CA ALA A 186 3.80 4.10 -13.50
C ALA A 186 3.08 5.16 -12.66
N ILE A 187 3.59 5.41 -11.45
CA ILE A 187 3.09 6.44 -10.54
C ILE A 187 3.76 7.74 -10.96
N GLU A 188 2.99 8.60 -11.62
CA GLU A 188 3.46 9.87 -12.18
C GLU A 188 3.59 10.94 -11.11
N GLN A 189 2.65 10.94 -10.16
CA GLN A 189 2.68 11.82 -9.01
C GLN A 189 2.17 11.09 -7.77
N ILE A 190 2.96 11.08 -6.71
CA ILE A 190 2.54 10.82 -5.34
C ILE A 190 2.74 12.10 -4.53
N ASN A 191 1.77 12.47 -3.70
CA ASN A 191 1.91 13.48 -2.66
C ASN A 191 1.54 12.84 -1.33
N TRP A 192 2.31 13.12 -0.28
CA TRP A 192 2.08 12.57 1.04
C TRP A 192 2.43 13.57 2.14
N GLN A 193 1.71 13.46 3.25
CA GLN A 193 1.92 14.28 4.42
C GLN A 193 1.69 13.45 5.68
N LEU A 194 2.67 13.43 6.56
CA LEU A 194 2.68 12.73 7.83
C LEU A 194 2.83 13.75 8.96
N GLN A 195 1.89 13.76 9.90
CA GLN A 195 1.88 14.64 11.07
C GLN A 195 1.50 13.86 12.32
N GLY A 196 1.88 14.34 13.51
CA GLY A 196 1.45 13.74 14.78
C GLY A 196 2.58 13.45 15.76
N ALA A 197 2.35 12.50 16.66
CA ALA A 197 3.28 12.14 17.74
C ALA A 197 4.64 11.64 17.22
N ASP A 198 5.72 11.98 17.93
CA ASP A 198 7.11 11.64 17.60
C ASP A 198 7.54 11.97 16.17
N LEU A 199 7.08 13.11 15.66
CA LEU A 199 7.50 13.66 14.38
C LEU A 199 8.02 15.10 14.59
N PRO A 200 8.85 15.61 13.67
CA PRO A 200 9.23 17.02 13.69
C PRO A 200 8.00 17.93 13.74
N LYS A 201 8.11 19.12 14.36
CA LYS A 201 6.97 20.03 14.55
C LYS A 201 6.28 20.43 13.24
N GLN A 202 7.06 20.57 12.17
CA GLN A 202 6.56 20.85 10.82
C GLN A 202 5.89 19.64 10.13
N GLY A 203 5.92 18.46 10.76
CA GLY A 203 5.57 17.19 10.12
C GLY A 203 6.60 16.77 9.08
N ILE A 204 6.21 15.79 8.26
CA ILE A 204 6.98 15.35 7.11
C ILE A 204 6.05 15.37 5.92
N GLN A 205 6.42 16.06 4.85
CA GLN A 205 5.65 16.08 3.62
C GLN A 205 6.56 15.82 2.42
N GLY A 206 5.99 15.30 1.36
CA GLY A 206 6.78 14.96 0.20
C GLY A 206 5.93 14.70 -1.03
N GLN A 207 6.63 14.62 -2.14
CA GLN A 207 6.10 14.27 -3.44
C GLN A 207 7.08 13.40 -4.21
N GLY A 208 6.62 12.76 -5.28
CA GLY A 208 7.51 12.06 -6.18
C GLY A 208 6.82 11.19 -7.22
N SER A 209 7.57 10.24 -7.75
CA SER A 209 7.15 9.30 -8.78
C SER A 209 7.97 8.01 -8.68
N PHE A 210 7.43 6.92 -9.23
CA PHE A 210 8.14 5.64 -9.36
C PHE A 210 7.41 4.72 -10.33
N GLN A 211 8.08 3.68 -10.80
CA GLN A 211 7.46 2.58 -11.53
C GLN A 211 7.43 1.35 -10.64
N ALA A 212 6.30 0.64 -10.61
CA ALA A 212 6.15 -0.65 -9.94
C ALA A 212 5.87 -1.75 -10.97
N GLN A 213 6.41 -2.94 -10.75
CA GLN A 213 6.16 -4.12 -11.57
C GLN A 213 6.01 -5.35 -10.70
N TRP A 214 4.91 -6.08 -10.86
CA TRP A 214 4.69 -7.39 -10.28
C TRP A 214 4.93 -8.47 -11.34
N GLN A 215 5.76 -9.45 -11.00
CA GLN A 215 6.06 -10.62 -11.84
C GLN A 215 5.65 -11.88 -11.08
N GLU A 216 4.51 -12.45 -11.44
CA GLU A 216 3.88 -13.57 -10.71
C GLU A 216 4.75 -14.84 -10.73
N SER A 217 5.38 -15.14 -11.87
CA SER A 217 6.25 -16.32 -12.06
C SER A 217 7.45 -16.34 -11.11
N HIS A 218 7.89 -15.17 -10.65
CA HIS A 218 9.00 -15.00 -9.72
C HIS A 218 8.55 -14.55 -8.33
N LYS A 219 7.25 -14.30 -8.13
CA LYS A 219 6.71 -13.64 -6.93
C LYS A 219 7.47 -12.36 -6.58
N ARG A 220 7.85 -11.58 -7.60
CA ARG A 220 8.73 -10.43 -7.46
C ARG A 220 7.96 -9.13 -7.64
N LEU A 221 8.13 -8.23 -6.69
CA LEU A 221 7.70 -6.83 -6.79
C LEU A 221 8.92 -5.94 -6.93
N SER A 222 9.01 -5.20 -8.03
CA SER A 222 10.12 -4.30 -8.35
C SER A 222 9.63 -2.86 -8.38
N PHE A 223 10.41 -1.95 -7.81
CA PHE A 223 10.24 -0.51 -7.83
C PHE A 223 11.44 0.12 -8.55
N ASN A 224 11.20 0.72 -9.71
CA ASN A 224 12.22 1.33 -10.55
C ASN A 224 12.02 2.84 -10.63
N GLN A 225 13.09 3.57 -10.94
CA GLN A 225 13.04 5.02 -11.14
C GLN A 225 12.37 5.75 -9.96
N ILE A 226 12.61 5.28 -8.74
CA ILE A 226 12.11 5.94 -7.54
C ILE A 226 12.69 7.35 -7.55
N SER A 227 11.83 8.34 -7.40
CA SER A 227 12.19 9.74 -7.18
C SER A 227 11.23 10.29 -6.14
N LEU A 228 11.70 10.52 -4.92
CA LEU A 228 10.87 10.94 -3.80
C LEU A 228 11.52 12.11 -3.08
N THR A 229 10.69 12.95 -2.49
CA THR A 229 11.11 14.02 -1.57
C THR A 229 10.48 13.79 -0.20
N ALA A 230 11.16 14.26 0.83
CA ALA A 230 10.67 14.29 2.20
C ALA A 230 11.25 15.55 2.87
N ASN A 231 10.42 16.58 3.03
CA ASN A 231 10.84 17.93 3.41
C ASN A 231 11.95 18.43 2.46
N ASP A 232 13.16 18.65 2.98
CA ASP A 232 14.35 19.07 2.23
C ASP A 232 15.29 17.90 1.88
N SER A 233 14.82 16.67 2.04
CA SER A 233 15.53 15.45 1.61
C SER A 233 15.01 14.95 0.28
N THR A 234 15.91 14.35 -0.50
CA THR A 234 15.61 13.77 -1.81
C THR A 234 16.16 12.36 -1.88
N LEU A 235 15.37 11.44 -2.44
CA LEU A 235 15.70 10.04 -2.61
C LEU A 235 15.52 9.67 -4.08
N SER A 236 16.46 8.92 -4.63
CA SER A 236 16.32 8.23 -5.91
C SER A 236 16.82 6.80 -5.85
N GLY A 237 16.36 5.95 -6.76
CA GLY A 237 16.94 4.61 -6.92
C GLY A 237 15.92 3.54 -7.28
N GLN A 238 16.15 2.34 -6.77
CA GLN A 238 15.33 1.17 -7.02
C GLN A 238 15.29 0.25 -5.80
N ALA A 239 14.21 -0.50 -5.69
CA ALA A 239 14.02 -1.52 -4.68
C ALA A 239 13.35 -2.74 -5.32
N GLN A 240 13.66 -3.94 -4.86
CA GLN A 240 12.90 -5.12 -5.24
C GLN A 240 12.70 -6.01 -4.02
N VAL A 241 11.60 -6.77 -4.04
CA VAL A 241 11.35 -7.84 -3.08
C VAL A 241 10.88 -9.09 -3.81
N THR A 242 11.47 -10.23 -3.46
CA THR A 242 10.99 -11.56 -3.86
C THR A 242 10.24 -12.17 -2.68
N LEU A 243 8.95 -12.48 -2.85
CA LEU A 243 8.08 -13.03 -1.81
C LEU A 243 8.25 -14.56 -1.74
N THR A 244 9.30 -15.01 -1.07
CA THR A 244 9.49 -16.40 -0.63
C THR A 244 8.97 -16.56 0.81
N GLU A 245 9.22 -17.71 1.48
CA GLU A 245 8.88 -17.87 2.91
C GLU A 245 9.50 -16.78 3.79
N LYS A 246 10.70 -16.31 3.44
CA LYS A 246 11.35 -15.16 4.06
C LYS A 246 11.67 -14.13 2.98
N PRO A 247 10.91 -13.03 2.86
CA PRO A 247 11.06 -12.10 1.76
C PRO A 247 12.52 -11.63 1.59
N GLU A 248 12.97 -11.61 0.34
CA GLU A 248 14.33 -11.22 -0.03
C GLU A 248 14.32 -9.82 -0.63
N TRP A 249 14.92 -8.87 0.07
CA TRP A 249 14.96 -7.47 -0.31
C TRP A 249 16.27 -7.09 -0.98
N GLN A 250 16.21 -6.27 -2.03
CA GLN A 250 17.38 -5.61 -2.60
C GLN A 250 17.09 -4.13 -2.75
N LEU A 251 17.89 -3.28 -2.12
CA LEU A 251 17.72 -1.83 -2.11
C LEU A 251 18.98 -1.15 -2.64
N ARG A 252 18.83 -0.35 -3.69
CA ARG A 252 19.88 0.51 -4.24
C ARG A 252 19.36 1.94 -4.25
N LEU A 253 19.71 2.69 -3.20
CA LEU A 253 19.15 4.01 -2.94
C LEU A 253 20.25 5.07 -2.92
N GLN A 254 19.92 6.23 -3.47
CA GLN A 254 20.78 7.40 -3.55
C GLN A 254 20.05 8.60 -2.95
N PHE A 255 20.76 9.37 -2.15
CA PHE A 255 20.25 10.58 -1.53
C PHE A 255 21.17 11.73 -1.88
N PRO A 256 20.83 12.59 -2.86
CA PRO A 256 21.58 13.82 -3.08
C PRO A 256 21.66 14.71 -1.83
N GLN A 257 20.56 14.73 -1.06
CA GLN A 257 20.44 15.41 0.22
C GLN A 257 19.58 14.55 1.17
N LEU A 258 20.10 14.27 2.36
CA LEU A 258 19.39 13.59 3.45
C LEU A 258 19.51 14.41 4.73
N ASN A 259 18.46 15.15 5.08
CA ASN A 259 18.43 15.93 6.30
C ASN A 259 17.68 15.19 7.41
N LEU A 260 18.41 14.45 8.23
CA LEU A 260 17.85 13.70 9.35
C LEU A 260 17.29 14.60 10.44
N ASP A 261 17.77 15.85 10.56
CA ASP A 261 17.24 16.83 11.55
C ASP A 261 15.79 17.20 11.26
N ASN A 262 15.37 17.10 9.99
CA ASN A 262 14.03 17.40 9.53
C ASN A 262 13.15 16.16 9.33
N LEU A 263 13.67 14.96 9.59
CA LEU A 263 12.96 13.69 9.41
C LEU A 263 12.82 12.91 10.71
N ILE A 264 13.75 13.05 11.64
CA ILE A 264 13.77 12.32 12.91
C ILE A 264 13.59 13.34 14.04
N PRO A 265 12.62 13.16 14.94
CA PRO A 265 12.51 14.02 16.11
C PRO A 265 13.79 13.89 16.95
N LEU A 266 14.40 15.01 17.28
CA LEU A 266 15.44 15.07 18.29
C LEU A 266 14.74 15.01 19.66
N ASN A 267 14.66 13.81 20.23
CA ASN A 267 14.33 13.68 21.65
C ASN A 267 15.54 14.20 22.44
N GLU A 268 15.52 15.49 22.79
CA GLU A 268 16.41 15.98 23.85
C GLU A 268 16.01 15.24 25.13
N THR A 269 16.78 14.22 25.49
CA THR A 269 16.66 13.61 26.82
C THR A 269 16.89 14.71 27.84
N ALA A 270 15.83 15.13 28.51
CA ALA A 270 15.87 15.94 29.71
C ALA A 270 16.46 15.11 30.87
N ASN A 271 17.73 14.73 30.77
CA ASN A 271 18.54 14.32 31.92
C ASN A 271 19.22 15.57 32.47
N GLY A 272 18.43 16.39 33.16
CA GLY A 272 18.93 17.40 34.08
C GLY A 272 18.69 16.92 35.50
N GLU A 273 19.60 16.11 36.04
CA GLU A 273 19.71 16.01 37.49
C GLU A 273 20.16 17.39 38.01
N ASN A 274 19.32 17.98 38.86
CA ASN A 274 19.49 19.22 39.62
C ASN A 274 19.46 20.57 38.86
N GLY A 275 18.36 21.32 39.07
CA GLY A 275 18.42 22.79 39.09
C GLY A 275 17.28 23.51 38.38
N ALA A 276 16.30 23.96 39.18
CA ALA A 276 15.34 25.04 38.91
C ALA A 276 14.44 24.93 37.65
N ALA A 277 13.13 24.81 37.91
CA ALA A 277 12.08 24.95 36.91
C ALA A 277 12.16 26.29 36.17
N GLN A 278 12.51 26.26 34.89
CA GLN A 278 12.21 27.33 33.95
C GLN A 278 10.85 27.08 33.31
N GLN A 279 9.85 27.85 33.76
CA GLN A 279 8.61 28.07 33.02
C GLN A 279 8.92 28.90 31.77
N GLY A 280 8.68 28.34 30.58
CA GLY A 280 8.75 29.09 29.33
C GLY A 280 8.87 28.24 28.07
N GLN A 281 7.73 27.82 27.50
CA GLN A 281 7.55 27.44 26.10
C GLN A 281 8.44 26.32 25.51
N SER A 282 8.28 25.10 26.03
CA SER A 282 8.53 23.89 25.25
C SER A 282 7.24 23.06 25.25
N GLN A 283 6.31 23.37 24.34
CA GLN A 283 5.18 22.48 24.09
C GLN A 283 5.75 21.15 23.60
N SER A 284 5.77 20.20 24.53
CA SER A 284 6.08 18.79 24.33
C SER A 284 5.41 18.31 23.06
N THR A 285 6.17 17.70 22.16
CA THR A 285 5.60 16.78 21.18
C THR A 285 4.69 15.83 21.95
N LEU A 286 3.43 15.69 21.54
CA LEU A 286 2.48 14.81 22.22
C LEU A 286 3.11 13.41 22.27
N PRO A 287 3.43 12.88 23.46
CA PRO A 287 4.00 11.56 23.55
C PRO A 287 2.98 10.55 23.02
N ARG A 288 3.45 9.56 22.26
CA ARG A 288 2.65 8.40 21.86
C ARG A 288 1.94 7.82 23.10
N PRO A 289 0.71 7.29 22.99
CA PRO A 289 0.08 6.62 24.11
C PRO A 289 0.98 5.48 24.58
N VAL A 290 1.25 5.41 25.88
CA VAL A 290 1.96 4.27 26.45
C VAL A 290 0.98 3.10 26.46
N ILE A 291 1.07 2.23 25.46
CA ILE A 291 0.36 0.96 25.47
C ILE A 291 1.13 0.06 26.45
N SER A 292 0.46 -0.38 27.52
CA SER A 292 1.00 -1.34 28.48
C SER A 292 1.03 -2.75 27.88
N SER A 293 1.70 -2.93 26.75
CA SER A 293 2.10 -4.23 26.23
C SER A 293 3.60 -4.34 26.42
N ARG A 294 4.02 -4.68 27.65
CA ARG A 294 5.31 -5.33 27.84
C ARG A 294 5.23 -6.67 27.13
N ILE A 295 5.79 -6.73 25.94
CA ILE A 295 6.54 -7.90 25.55
C ILE A 295 7.98 -7.39 25.59
N ASP A 296 8.80 -7.98 26.45
CA ASP A 296 10.25 -7.90 26.30
C ASP A 296 10.56 -8.57 24.95
N GLU A 297 10.28 -7.90 23.83
CA GLU A 297 10.69 -8.38 22.52
C GLU A 297 12.22 -8.36 22.54
N PRO A 298 12.88 -9.52 22.39
CA PRO A 298 14.30 -9.58 22.22
C PRO A 298 14.73 -8.53 21.19
N ALA A 299 15.78 -7.78 21.52
CA ALA A 299 16.36 -6.83 20.59
C ALA A 299 16.58 -7.53 19.23
N TYR A 300 16.26 -6.83 18.14
CA TYR A 300 16.46 -7.28 16.76
C TYR A 300 15.53 -8.40 16.24
N GLN A 301 14.43 -8.73 16.93
CA GLN A 301 13.42 -9.67 16.38
C GLN A 301 12.95 -9.28 14.97
N GLY A 302 12.79 -7.98 14.71
CA GLY A 302 12.38 -7.47 13.40
C GLY A 302 13.33 -7.86 12.25
N LEU A 303 14.59 -8.22 12.52
CA LEU A 303 15.54 -8.64 11.49
C LEU A 303 15.38 -10.11 11.06
N GLN A 304 14.65 -10.94 11.82
CA GLN A 304 14.58 -12.39 11.57
C GLN A 304 13.63 -12.76 10.42
N GLY A 305 12.64 -11.91 10.13
CA GLY A 305 11.58 -12.17 9.17
C GLY A 305 11.94 -11.98 7.70
N PHE A 306 13.18 -11.58 7.37
CA PHE A 306 13.57 -11.28 5.99
C PHE A 306 15.07 -11.47 5.73
N THR A 307 15.46 -11.43 4.46
CA THR A 307 16.85 -11.19 4.05
C THR A 307 16.93 -9.89 3.25
N ALA A 308 18.07 -9.20 3.31
CA ALA A 308 18.25 -7.96 2.57
C ALA A 308 19.70 -7.74 2.10
N ASP A 309 19.84 -7.18 0.90
CA ASP A 309 21.05 -6.49 0.39
C ASP A 309 20.71 -5.00 0.27
N ILE A 310 21.45 -4.15 0.98
CA ILE A 310 21.18 -2.72 1.05
C ILE A 310 22.44 -1.96 0.68
N LEU A 311 22.35 -1.13 -0.36
CA LEU A 311 23.37 -0.17 -0.74
C LEU A 311 22.76 1.23 -0.73
N LEU A 312 23.31 2.09 0.13
CA LEU A 312 22.92 3.49 0.25
C LEU A 312 24.11 4.37 -0.12
N GLN A 313 23.87 5.35 -0.99
CA GLN A 313 24.82 6.41 -1.28
C GLN A 313 24.17 7.74 -0.93
N VAL A 314 24.87 8.58 -0.18
CA VAL A 314 24.35 9.88 0.24
C VAL A 314 25.40 10.93 -0.02
N SER A 315 25.11 11.87 -0.91
CA SER A 315 26.06 12.94 -1.24
C SER A 315 26.22 13.91 -0.08
N ASN A 316 25.11 14.24 0.59
CA ASN A 316 25.08 15.15 1.73
C ASN A 316 24.10 14.64 2.79
N VAL A 317 24.60 14.38 4.01
CA VAL A 317 23.77 14.07 5.18
C VAL A 317 23.87 15.22 6.17
N ARG A 318 22.74 15.71 6.66
CA ARG A 318 22.69 16.58 7.83
C ARG A 318 22.13 15.81 9.01
N TRP A 319 22.90 15.74 10.09
CA TRP A 319 22.50 15.06 11.32
C TRP A 319 23.09 15.77 12.54
N ARG A 320 22.21 16.13 13.49
CA ARG A 320 22.51 16.92 14.69
C ARG A 320 23.29 18.19 14.38
N GLY A 321 22.93 18.87 13.30
CA GLY A 321 23.62 20.06 12.80
C GLY A 321 25.00 19.80 12.15
N MET A 322 25.47 18.56 12.10
CA MET A 322 26.71 18.18 11.41
C MET A 322 26.41 17.81 9.97
N ASN A 323 27.28 18.25 9.05
CA ASN A 323 27.19 17.92 7.63
C ASN A 323 28.23 16.86 7.27
N PHE A 324 27.75 15.69 6.86
CA PHE A 324 28.58 14.63 6.30
C PHE A 324 28.44 14.63 4.78
N THR A 325 29.54 14.34 4.08
CA THR A 325 29.52 14.20 2.62
C THR A 325 30.05 12.84 2.19
N ASP A 326 29.71 12.43 0.97
CA ASP A 326 30.15 11.18 0.36
C ASP A 326 29.93 9.95 1.26
N VAL A 327 28.76 9.91 1.92
CA VAL A 327 28.42 8.82 2.83
C VAL A 327 28.03 7.60 2.00
N ALA A 328 28.67 6.47 2.26
CA ALA A 328 28.37 5.20 1.62
C ALA A 328 28.12 4.13 2.69
N THR A 329 27.02 3.39 2.50
CA THR A 329 26.62 2.33 3.41
C THR A 329 26.28 1.08 2.61
N GLN A 330 26.87 -0.05 3.01
CA GLN A 330 26.51 -1.37 2.50
C GLN A 330 26.20 -2.28 3.69
N MET A 331 25.01 -2.87 3.67
CA MET A 331 24.52 -3.73 4.74
C MET A 331 23.88 -4.98 4.14
N THR A 332 24.02 -6.10 4.82
CA THR A 332 23.23 -7.29 4.52
C THR A 332 22.53 -7.79 5.78
N ASN A 333 21.30 -8.26 5.65
CA ASN A 333 20.61 -9.00 6.70
C ASN A 333 20.34 -10.42 6.20
N LYS A 334 20.76 -11.42 6.97
CA LYS A 334 20.47 -12.84 6.70
C LYS A 334 19.59 -13.39 7.83
N SER A 335 18.33 -12.97 7.86
CA SER A 335 17.34 -13.44 8.83
C SER A 335 17.80 -13.34 10.29
N GLY A 336 18.33 -12.17 10.65
CA GLY A 336 18.75 -11.85 12.02
C GLY A 336 20.26 -11.58 12.14
N LEU A 337 21.06 -12.01 11.16
CA LEU A 337 22.47 -11.63 11.07
C LEU A 337 22.63 -10.38 10.21
N LEU A 338 22.77 -9.23 10.86
CA LEU A 338 23.10 -7.95 10.22
C LEU A 338 24.61 -7.80 10.10
N GLU A 339 25.11 -7.60 8.88
CA GLU A 339 26.51 -7.32 8.56
C GLU A 339 26.60 -5.94 7.91
N ILE A 340 27.50 -5.06 8.39
CA ILE A 340 27.69 -3.70 7.85
C ILE A 340 29.07 -3.63 7.20
N THR A 341 29.18 -4.17 5.99
CA THR A 341 30.46 -4.26 5.28
C THR A 341 31.06 -2.91 4.93
N GLN A 342 30.23 -1.86 4.85
CA GLN A 342 30.69 -0.49 4.64
C GLN A 342 29.81 0.50 5.38
N LEU A 343 30.44 1.39 6.15
CA LEU A 343 29.82 2.62 6.64
C LEU A 343 30.91 3.68 6.75
N GLN A 344 30.95 4.56 5.76
CA GLN A 344 31.98 5.60 5.66
C GLN A 344 31.40 6.92 5.17
N GLY A 345 32.11 8.01 5.42
CA GLY A 345 31.80 9.33 4.91
C GLY A 345 32.89 10.33 5.24
N LYS A 346 32.64 11.61 4.96
CA LYS A 346 33.54 12.71 5.29
C LYS A 346 32.84 13.69 6.23
N LEU A 347 33.58 14.21 7.20
CA LEU A 347 33.11 15.26 8.12
C LEU A 347 34.24 16.29 8.28
N ASN A 348 33.98 17.56 7.97
CA ASN A 348 34.96 18.65 8.07
C ASN A 348 36.31 18.35 7.39
N GLY A 349 36.29 17.68 6.23
CA GLY A 349 37.49 17.30 5.48
C GLY A 349 38.21 16.04 5.97
N GLY A 350 37.83 15.49 7.13
CA GLY A 350 38.31 14.19 7.61
C GLY A 350 37.46 13.03 7.10
N GLN A 351 38.07 11.85 6.97
CA GLN A 351 37.34 10.61 6.69
C GLN A 351 36.87 9.98 8.00
N VAL A 352 35.62 9.55 8.03
CA VAL A 352 35.02 8.79 9.13
C VAL A 352 34.59 7.44 8.56
N SER A 353 34.95 6.36 9.23
CA SER A 353 34.45 5.02 8.92
C SER A 353 34.19 4.24 10.19
N LEU A 354 33.15 3.41 10.16
CA LEU A 354 32.89 2.39 11.16
C LEU A 354 33.35 1.05 10.58
N PRO A 355 34.41 0.43 11.12
CA PRO A 355 34.75 -0.96 10.81
C PRO A 355 33.77 -1.87 11.57
N GLY A 356 33.09 -2.78 10.88
CA GLY A 356 32.10 -3.66 11.53
C GLY A 356 31.51 -4.71 10.63
#